data_AF-A0AAV9ZJM0-F1
#
_entry.id   AF-A0AAV9ZJM0-F1
#
_cell.length_a   1.000
_cell.length_b   1.000
_cell.length_c   1.000
_cell.angle_alpha   90.00
_cell.angle_beta   90.00
_cell.angle_gamma   90.00
#
_symmetry.space_group_name_H-M   'P 1'
#
loop_
_entity.id
_entity.type
_entity.pdbx_description
1 polymer ?
#
loop_
_entity_poly.entity_id
_entity_poly.type
_entity_poly.pdbx_seq_one_letter_code
_entity_poly.pdbx_strand_id
1 'polypeptide(L)'
;MWYIYGYYKLILWGIVIHGFVDGYSRTITGLRASTINKALTVLEVFLAAVGEYGLPSRVRGDRGAENKKRGLGRGSFIWGSSTHNTRIERLWVEVGSQFARRWRAFFYRLEALHGLDCRNLHHLWLIQNGTAIRFPGRVMT
;
A
#
# COMPACT_ATOMS: atom_id res chain seq x y z
N MET A 1 0.94 0.62 18.17
CA MET A 1 1.85 -0.23 17.34
C MET A 1 1.24 -0.28 15.97
N TRP A 2 2.00 0.07 14.94
CA TRP A 2 1.47 0.09 13.58
C TRP A 2 1.72 -1.22 12.85
N TYR A 3 0.79 -1.59 11.99
CA TYR A 3 0.90 -2.67 11.03
C TYR A 3 1.07 -2.07 9.64
N ILE A 4 2.12 -2.47 8.92
CA ILE A 4 2.45 -1.96 7.58
C ILE A 4 2.45 -3.12 6.60
N TYR A 5 1.71 -2.98 5.51
CA TYR A 5 1.65 -4.00 4.47
C TYR A 5 1.38 -3.43 3.08
N GLY A 6 1.70 -4.21 2.04
CA GLY A 6 1.40 -3.90 0.65
C GLY A 6 0.21 -4.69 0.13
N TYR A 7 -0.65 -4.05 -0.63
CA TYR A 7 -1.77 -4.67 -1.33
C TYR A 7 -1.49 -4.74 -2.83
N TYR A 8 -1.45 -5.96 -3.35
CA TYR A 8 -0.90 -6.28 -4.67
C TYR A 8 -1.95 -6.68 -5.71
N LYS A 9 -3.26 -6.53 -5.45
CA LYS A 9 -4.28 -6.96 -6.42
C LYS A 9 -4.32 -6.14 -7.72
N LEU A 10 -3.56 -5.05 -7.82
CA LEU A 10 -3.40 -4.23 -9.02
C LEU A 10 -1.97 -4.29 -9.61
N ILE A 11 -1.12 -5.21 -9.13
CA ILE A 11 0.31 -5.26 -9.51
C ILE A 11 0.54 -5.48 -11.01
N LEU A 12 -0.39 -6.14 -11.71
CA LEU A 12 -0.29 -6.34 -13.17
C LEU A 12 -0.23 -5.01 -13.92
N TRP A 13 -0.89 -3.96 -13.42
CA TRP A 13 -0.87 -2.62 -13.99
C TRP A 13 0.20 -1.72 -13.35
N GLY A 14 1.14 -2.33 -12.62
CA GLY A 14 2.23 -1.65 -11.93
C GLY A 14 1.79 -0.88 -10.70
N ILE A 15 0.60 -1.11 -10.15
CA ILE A 15 0.07 -0.35 -9.01
C ILE A 15 0.11 -1.22 -7.74
N VAL A 16 0.73 -0.68 -6.69
CA VAL A 16 0.74 -1.26 -5.34
C VAL A 16 0.14 -0.24 -4.37
N ILE A 17 -0.70 -0.69 -3.43
CA ILE A 17 -1.22 0.18 -2.37
C ILE A 17 -0.51 -0.16 -1.07
N HIS A 18 0.16 0.80 -0.46
CA HIS A 18 0.78 0.66 0.85
C HIS A 18 -0.19 1.10 1.94
N GLY A 19 -0.37 0.27 2.96
CA GLY A 19 -1.32 0.49 4.05
C GLY A 19 -0.64 0.43 5.41
N PHE A 20 -1.05 1.33 6.30
CA PHE A 20 -0.51 1.54 7.64
C PHE A 20 -1.71 1.67 8.58
N VAL A 21 -1.77 0.84 9.61
CA VAL A 21 -2.92 0.81 10.54
C VAL A 21 -2.42 0.73 11.96
N ASP A 22 -2.94 1.59 12.85
CA ASP A 22 -2.69 1.41 14.28
C ASP A 22 -3.49 0.23 14.84
N GLY A 23 -2.77 -0.65 15.54
CA GLY A 23 -3.31 -1.89 16.08
C GLY A 23 -4.35 -1.72 17.17
N TYR A 24 -4.30 -0.61 17.90
CA TYR A 24 -5.20 -0.31 19.01
C TYR A 24 -6.42 0.46 18.51
N SER A 25 -6.23 1.64 17.93
CA SER A 25 -7.33 2.53 17.53
C SER A 25 -8.00 2.13 16.22
N ARG A 26 -7.32 1.33 15.39
CA ARG A 26 -7.71 1.02 13.99
C ARG A 26 -7.64 2.19 13.03
N THR A 27 -7.09 3.31 13.47
CA THR A 27 -6.82 4.46 12.59
C THR A 27 -5.92 4.01 11.44
N ILE A 28 -6.34 4.32 10.22
CA ILE A 28 -5.51 4.14 9.02
C ILE A 28 -4.54 5.32 8.99
N THR A 29 -3.32 5.10 9.49
CA THR A 29 -2.30 6.16 9.60
C THR A 29 -1.61 6.44 8.27
N GLY A 30 -1.84 5.60 7.25
CA GLY A 30 -1.31 5.79 5.91
C GLY A 30 -1.94 4.85 4.90
N LEU A 31 -2.35 5.40 3.75
CA LEU A 31 -2.86 4.64 2.61
C LEU A 31 -2.45 5.33 1.31
N ARG A 32 -1.53 4.73 0.55
CA ARG A 32 -0.97 5.34 -0.67
C ARG A 32 -0.79 4.33 -1.78
N ALA A 33 -1.37 4.58 -2.96
CA ALA A 33 -0.93 3.90 -4.18
C ALA A 33 0.41 4.45 -4.66
N SER A 34 1.21 3.53 -5.17
CA SER A 34 2.45 3.80 -5.84
C SER A 34 2.54 2.99 -7.13
N THR A 35 3.31 3.53 -8.08
CA THR A 35 3.68 2.85 -9.31
C THR A 35 5.07 2.20 -9.21
N ILE A 36 5.68 2.32 -8.03
CA ILE A 36 7.05 1.91 -7.75
C ILE A 36 7.05 1.17 -6.40
N ASN A 37 7.26 -0.15 -6.45
CA ASN A 37 7.36 -1.00 -5.26
C ASN A 37 8.78 -0.95 -4.64
N LYS A 38 9.27 0.25 -4.33
CA LYS A 38 10.58 0.44 -3.66
C LYS A 38 10.37 0.72 -2.18
N ALA A 39 11.32 0.26 -1.36
CA ALA A 39 11.35 0.55 0.08
C ALA A 39 11.33 2.06 0.39
N LEU A 40 11.87 2.89 -0.51
CA LEU A 40 11.83 4.35 -0.38
C LEU A 40 10.39 4.90 -0.34
N THR A 41 9.49 4.38 -1.17
CA THR A 41 8.09 4.80 -1.18
C THR A 41 7.40 4.50 0.15
N VAL A 42 7.70 3.33 0.74
CA VAL A 42 7.18 2.95 2.06
C VAL A 42 7.73 3.87 3.15
N LEU A 43 9.01 4.24 3.08
CA LEU A 43 9.63 5.19 4.00
C LEU A 43 8.99 6.57 3.91
N GLU A 44 8.72 7.09 2.71
CA GLU A 44 8.02 8.37 2.54
C GLU A 44 6.63 8.36 3.19
N VAL A 45 5.85 7.30 2.99
CA VAL A 45 4.53 7.14 3.63
C VAL A 45 4.67 7.07 5.14
N PHE A 46 5.69 6.36 5.64
CA PHE A 46 5.96 6.26 7.06
C PHE A 46 6.28 7.63 7.68
N LEU A 47 7.18 8.40 7.07
CA LEU A 47 7.57 9.71 7.57
C LEU A 47 6.41 10.70 7.54
N ALA A 48 5.59 10.69 6.49
CA ALA A 48 4.38 11.49 6.42
C ALA A 48 3.40 11.12 7.55
N ALA A 49 3.14 9.83 7.74
CA ALA A 49 2.27 9.35 8.81
C ALA A 49 2.81 9.72 10.21
N VAL A 50 4.13 9.64 10.42
CA VAL A 50 4.75 10.06 11.70
C VAL A 50 4.58 11.56 11.94
N GLY A 51 4.67 12.38 10.90
CA GLY A 51 4.44 13.82 11.01
C GLY A 51 3.02 14.17 11.45
N GLU A 52 2.03 13.34 11.10
CA GLU A 52 0.62 13.57 11.39
C GLU A 52 0.14 12.88 12.69
N TYR A 53 0.50 11.61 12.88
CA TYR A 53 0.00 10.75 13.96
C TYR A 53 1.02 10.53 15.10
N GLY A 54 2.23 11.07 14.95
CA GLY A 54 3.34 10.83 15.87
C GLY A 54 4.07 9.50 15.64
N LEU A 55 5.17 9.30 16.37
CA LEU A 55 5.98 8.08 16.27
C LEU A 55 5.26 6.88 16.89
N PRO A 56 5.10 5.76 16.15
CA PRO A 56 4.59 4.54 16.76
C PRO A 56 5.62 3.94 17.71
N SER A 57 5.16 3.38 18.83
CA SER A 57 6.04 2.65 19.77
C SER A 57 6.73 1.45 19.12
N ARG A 58 6.05 0.77 18.18
CA ARG A 58 6.56 -0.35 17.38
C ARG A 58 5.83 -0.42 16.04
N VAL A 59 6.48 -1.03 15.08
CA VAL A 59 5.97 -1.33 13.74
C VAL A 59 6.03 -2.83 13.50
N ARG A 60 5.04 -3.38 12.80
CA ARG A 60 5.01 -4.78 12.35
C ARG A 60 4.77 -4.84 10.85
N GLY A 61 5.46 -5.75 10.18
CA GLY A 61 5.25 -6.06 8.76
C GLY A 61 5.78 -7.45 8.41
N ASP A 62 5.59 -7.85 7.16
CA ASP A 62 6.05 -9.15 6.65
C ASP A 62 7.55 -9.14 6.39
N ARG A 63 8.18 -10.33 6.47
CA ARG A 63 9.59 -10.54 6.10
C ARG A 63 9.80 -10.34 4.59
N GLY A 64 9.98 -9.09 4.17
CA GLY A 64 10.43 -8.73 2.84
C GLY A 64 11.96 -8.81 2.70
N ALA A 65 12.45 -9.15 1.50
CA ALA A 65 13.88 -9.22 1.19
C ALA A 65 14.55 -7.83 1.17
N GLU A 66 13.76 -6.77 1.00
CA GLU A 66 14.15 -5.36 0.93
C GLU A 66 14.40 -4.71 2.31
N ASN A 67 13.86 -5.28 3.38
CA ASN A 67 13.92 -4.72 4.73
C ASN A 67 15.09 -5.27 5.55
N LYS A 68 16.29 -5.33 4.94
CA LYS A 68 17.50 -5.92 5.54
C LYS A 68 18.34 -4.96 6.41
N LYS A 69 18.09 -3.65 6.35
CA LYS A 69 18.83 -2.67 7.16
C LYS A 69 18.09 -2.41 8.48
N ARG A 70 18.66 -2.95 9.56
CA ARG A 70 18.12 -2.88 10.93
C ARG A 70 18.57 -1.54 11.54
N GLY A 71 17.62 -0.68 11.91
CA GLY A 71 17.91 0.48 12.76
C GLY A 71 18.37 0.06 14.15
N LEU A 72 19.13 0.92 14.84
CA LEU A 72 19.52 0.74 16.24
C LEU A 72 18.25 0.70 17.12
N GLY A 73 18.12 -0.31 17.99
CA GLY A 73 16.93 -0.53 18.83
C GLY A 73 16.16 -1.79 18.43
N ARG A 74 16.61 -2.94 18.97
CA ARG A 74 16.22 -4.32 18.59
C ARG A 74 14.73 -4.70 18.79
N GLY A 75 13.84 -3.76 19.11
CA GLY A 75 12.42 -3.99 19.41
C GLY A 75 11.42 -3.03 18.75
N SER A 76 11.86 -2.15 17.85
CA SER A 76 10.98 -1.19 17.14
C SER A 76 10.28 -1.80 15.93
N PHE A 77 10.84 -2.85 15.31
CA PHE A 77 10.22 -3.56 14.18
C PHE A 77 10.06 -5.05 14.51
N ILE A 78 8.82 -5.54 14.47
CA ILE A 78 8.45 -6.93 14.75
C ILE A 78 8.05 -7.62 13.45
N TRP A 79 8.69 -8.74 13.14
CA TRP A 79 8.20 -9.64 12.10
C TRP A 79 7.00 -10.41 12.63
N GLY A 80 5.84 -10.31 11.96
CA GLY A 80 4.65 -11.08 12.31
C GLY A 80 4.42 -12.23 11.32
N SER A 81 3.89 -13.35 11.78
CA SER A 81 3.18 -14.30 10.91
C SER A 81 1.88 -13.65 10.42
N SER A 82 1.40 -14.04 9.24
CA SER A 82 0.14 -13.54 8.65
C SER A 82 -1.05 -13.63 9.61
N THR A 83 -1.06 -14.62 10.52
CA THR A 83 -2.11 -14.82 11.53
C THR A 83 -2.28 -13.66 12.51
N HIS A 84 -1.25 -12.84 12.73
CA HIS A 84 -1.31 -11.68 13.62
C HIS A 84 -1.60 -10.37 12.87
N ASN A 85 -1.78 -10.42 11.54
CA ASN A 85 -1.96 -9.26 10.68
C ASN A 85 -3.45 -8.91 10.44
N THR A 86 -4.36 -9.45 11.26
CA THR A 86 -5.82 -9.34 11.08
C THR A 86 -6.33 -7.92 10.87
N ARG A 87 -5.64 -6.91 11.41
CA ARG A 87 -6.07 -5.51 11.31
C ARG A 87 -5.87 -4.97 9.90
N ILE A 88 -4.71 -5.21 9.30
CA ILE A 88 -4.46 -4.78 7.93
C ILE A 88 -5.19 -5.66 6.93
N GLU A 89 -5.40 -6.95 7.23
CA GLU A 89 -6.25 -7.82 6.42
C GLU A 89 -7.70 -7.30 6.32
N ARG A 90 -8.26 -6.81 7.43
CA ARG A 90 -9.58 -6.15 7.40
C ARG A 90 -9.56 -4.91 6.51
N LEU A 91 -8.54 -4.05 6.64
CA LEU A 91 -8.37 -2.90 5.75
C LEU A 91 -8.34 -3.35 4.28
N TRP A 92 -7.68 -4.47 3.96
CA TRP A 92 -7.62 -4.99 2.60
C TRP A 92 -8.94 -5.54 2.07
N VAL A 93 -9.80 -6.08 2.93
CA VAL A 93 -11.18 -6.43 2.56
C VAL A 93 -11.96 -5.16 2.17
N GLU A 94 -11.83 -4.08 2.94
CA GLU A 94 -12.50 -2.80 2.67
C GLU A 94 -11.96 -2.12 1.41
N VAL A 95 -10.64 -1.91 1.31
CA VAL A 95 -9.98 -1.36 0.11
C VAL A 95 -10.30 -2.20 -1.12
N GLY A 96 -10.31 -3.53 -0.98
CA GLY A 96 -10.65 -4.45 -2.05
C GLY A 96 -12.09 -4.26 -2.55
N SER A 97 -13.04 -4.28 -1.63
CA SER A 97 -14.48 -4.19 -1.93
C SER A 97 -14.90 -2.82 -2.46
N GLN A 98 -14.41 -1.75 -1.85
CA GLN A 98 -14.83 -0.39 -2.19
C GLN A 98 -14.11 0.17 -3.41
N PHE A 99 -12.85 -0.21 -3.63
CA PHE A 99 -12.00 0.45 -4.61
C PHE A 99 -11.34 -0.53 -5.58
N ALA A 100 -10.46 -1.41 -5.10
CA ALA A 100 -9.53 -2.11 -5.98
C ALA A 100 -10.22 -3.06 -6.96
N ARG A 101 -11.33 -3.69 -6.57
CA ARG A 101 -12.12 -4.55 -7.48
C ARG A 101 -12.67 -3.80 -8.68
N ARG A 102 -13.14 -2.55 -8.49
CA ARG A 102 -13.71 -1.74 -9.59
C ARG A 102 -12.63 -1.35 -10.59
N TRP A 103 -11.48 -0.91 -10.10
CA TRP A 103 -10.32 -0.58 -10.95
C TRP A 103 -9.77 -1.80 -11.68
N ARG A 104 -9.65 -2.94 -10.99
CA ARG A 104 -9.25 -4.20 -11.62
C ARG A 104 -10.18 -4.57 -12.78
N ALA A 105 -11.49 -4.49 -12.56
CA ALA A 105 -12.47 -4.77 -13.62
C ALA A 105 -12.39 -3.75 -14.77
N PHE A 106 -12.16 -2.48 -14.46
CA PHE A 106 -11.96 -1.44 -15.48
C PHE A 106 -10.73 -1.71 -16.35
N PHE A 107 -9.59 -2.04 -15.75
CA PHE A 107 -8.38 -2.34 -16.52
C PHE A 107 -8.53 -3.58 -17.38
N TYR A 108 -9.15 -4.65 -16.87
CA TYR A 108 -9.45 -5.81 -17.73
C TYR A 108 -10.36 -5.47 -18.90
N ARG A 109 -11.32 -4.56 -18.74
CA ARG A 109 -12.12 -4.07 -19.87
C ARG A 109 -11.29 -3.29 -20.87
N LEU A 110 -10.33 -2.46 -20.42
CA LEU A 110 -9.40 -1.78 -21.32
C LEU A 110 -8.53 -2.76 -22.09
N GLU A 111 -8.06 -3.84 -21.46
CA GLU A 111 -7.30 -4.91 -22.15
C GLU A 111 -8.18 -5.59 -23.21
N ALA A 112 -9.39 -6.00 -22.83
CA ALA A 112 -10.28 -6.77 -23.70
C ALA A 112 -10.87 -5.96 -24.86
N LEU A 113 -11.20 -4.69 -24.64
CA LEU A 113 -11.98 -3.89 -25.60
C LEU A 113 -11.15 -2.82 -26.32
N HIS A 114 -10.03 -2.40 -25.73
CA HIS A 114 -9.28 -1.24 -26.19
C HIS A 114 -7.77 -1.51 -26.35
N GLY A 115 -7.33 -2.76 -26.21
CA GLY A 115 -5.94 -3.15 -26.49
C GLY A 115 -4.92 -2.65 -25.47
N LEU A 116 -5.33 -2.35 -24.24
CA LEU A 116 -4.36 -2.13 -23.16
C LEU A 116 -3.46 -3.37 -23.02
N ASP A 117 -2.16 -3.16 -22.85
CA ASP A 117 -1.19 -4.23 -22.69
C ASP A 117 -0.35 -3.92 -21.46
N CYS A 118 -0.53 -4.73 -20.41
CA CYS A 118 0.17 -4.57 -19.15
C CYS A 118 1.68 -4.87 -19.23
N ARG A 119 2.16 -5.37 -20.37
CA ARG A 119 3.59 -5.56 -20.65
C ARG A 119 4.19 -4.40 -21.43
N ASN A 120 3.36 -3.52 -21.99
CA ASN A 120 3.82 -2.35 -22.73
C ASN A 120 4.02 -1.17 -21.75
N LEU A 121 5.25 -0.70 -21.63
CA LEU A 121 5.61 0.40 -20.72
C LEU A 121 4.90 1.71 -21.05
N HIS A 122 4.57 1.98 -22.31
CA HIS A 122 3.80 3.18 -22.70
C HIS A 122 2.35 3.08 -22.25
N HIS A 123 1.76 1.89 -22.35
CA HIS A 123 0.40 1.63 -21.88
C HIS A 123 0.33 1.74 -20.35
N LEU A 124 1.32 1.18 -19.64
CA LEU A 124 1.45 1.36 -18.19
C LEU A 124 1.65 2.83 -17.81
N TRP A 125 2.50 3.57 -18.54
CA TRP A 125 2.71 5.00 -18.27
C TRP A 125 1.41 5.80 -18.43
N LEU A 126 0.61 5.51 -19.45
CA LEU A 126 -0.68 6.16 -19.70
C LEU A 126 -1.67 5.90 -18.56
N ILE A 127 -1.82 4.66 -18.10
CA ILE A 127 -2.73 4.40 -16.99
C ILE A 127 -2.20 4.99 -15.69
N GLN A 128 -0.89 5.03 -15.48
CA GLN A 128 -0.29 5.54 -14.24
C GLN A 128 -0.30 7.08 -14.12
N ASN A 129 -0.23 7.79 -15.25
CA ASN A 129 -0.17 9.25 -15.27
C ASN A 129 -1.45 9.90 -15.83
N GLY A 130 -2.23 9.17 -16.62
CA GLY A 130 -3.48 9.63 -17.23
C GLY A 130 -4.74 9.19 -16.49
N THR A 131 -4.69 8.17 -15.62
CA THR A 131 -5.82 7.91 -14.71
C THR A 131 -5.63 8.67 -13.41
N ALA A 132 -6.70 9.27 -12.89
CA ALA A 132 -6.72 9.94 -11.60
C ALA A 132 -6.66 8.94 -10.42
N ILE A 133 -5.85 7.89 -10.50
CA ILE A 133 -5.44 7.09 -9.32
C ILE A 133 -4.35 7.87 -8.59
N ARG A 134 -4.68 9.10 -8.21
CA ARG A 134 -3.99 9.80 -7.14
C ARG A 134 -4.91 9.65 -5.95
N PHE A 135 -4.49 8.91 -4.94
CA PHE A 135 -5.11 9.10 -3.63
C PHE A 135 -4.71 10.51 -3.21
N PRO A 136 -5.65 11.49 -3.15
CA PRO A 136 -5.36 12.67 -2.36
C PRO A 136 -5.00 12.16 -0.97
N GLY A 137 -3.93 12.68 -0.38
CA GLY A 137 -3.63 12.50 1.04
C GLY A 137 -4.70 13.18 1.89
N ARG A 138 -5.95 12.74 1.76
CA ARG A 138 -7.07 13.25 2.53
C ARG A 138 -7.09 12.46 3.83
N VAL A 139 -6.49 13.10 4.83
CA VAL A 139 -6.86 13.01 6.24
C VAL A 139 -8.37 12.87 6.33
N MET A 140 -8.86 11.69 6.69
CA MET A 140 -10.21 11.57 7.24
C MET A 140 -10.10 12.06 8.68
N THR A 141 -10.58 13.28 8.92
CA THR A 141 -10.94 13.75 10.26
C THR A 141 -12.27 13.12 10.67
#